data_AF-A0A7X8K3I2-F1
#
_entry.id   AF-A0A7X8K3I2-F1
#
_cell.length_a   1.000
_cell.length_b   1.000
_cell.length_c   1.000
_cell.angle_alpha   90.00
_cell.angle_beta   90.00
_cell.angle_gamma   90.00
#
_symmetry.space_group_name_H-M   'P 1'
#
loop_
_entity.id
_entity.type
_entity.pdbx_description
1 polymer ?
#
loop_
_entity_poly.entity_id
_entity_poly.type
_entity_poly.pdbx_seq_one_letter_code
_entity_poly.pdbx_strand_id
1 'polypeptide(L)'
;RYFTEPVPVLVGWLEGLDGLFRFGYQAFYLTDVFIVLALTFLFLRRVVIARVKYISLASDYFPLFLLGGIATTGILMKYVTKVDIASIKELALGLVTFRPIVPEGIGVMFYIHLFLVCVLMAYFPFSKLMHMGGIFMSPTRNLANNSRAVRHVNPWNYPVDVHTYEEYEDEFREKMVAVGLPVEKR
;
A
#
# COMPACT_ATOMS: atom_id res chain seq x y z
N ARG A 1 -1.17 27.08 2.38
CA ARG A 1 -1.62 28.33 1.76
C ARG A 1 -3.14 28.43 1.75
N TYR A 2 -3.85 27.31 1.54
CA TYR A 2 -5.31 27.27 1.64
C TYR A 2 -5.85 26.61 2.91
N PHE A 3 -5.12 25.68 3.53
CA PHE A 3 -5.59 24.96 4.75
C PHE A 3 -4.78 25.28 6.00
N THR A 4 -3.47 25.50 5.86
CA THR A 4 -2.57 25.87 6.96
C THR A 4 -1.79 27.13 6.63
N GLU A 5 -1.68 28.02 7.62
CA GLU A 5 -0.87 29.23 7.63
C GLU A 5 -0.12 29.32 8.97
N PRO A 6 1.22 29.25 8.99
CA PRO A 6 2.12 29.08 7.83
C PRO A 6 2.07 27.68 7.22
N VAL A 7 2.56 27.55 5.98
CA VAL A 7 2.71 26.24 5.32
C VAL A 7 3.84 25.46 5.99
N PRO A 8 3.65 24.19 6.36
CA PRO A 8 4.72 23.37 6.92
C PRO A 8 5.94 23.31 5.98
N VAL A 9 7.13 23.49 6.54
CA VAL A 9 8.40 23.57 5.78
C VAL A 9 8.61 22.35 4.88
N LEU A 10 8.26 21.16 5.35
CA LEU A 10 8.36 19.90 4.60
C LEU A 10 7.56 19.95 3.28
N VAL A 11 6.37 20.56 3.30
CA VAL A 11 5.52 20.67 2.11
C VAL A 11 6.18 21.57 1.07
N GLY A 12 6.76 22.70 1.50
CA GLY A 12 7.48 23.60 0.60
C GLY A 12 8.73 22.95 -0.01
N TRP A 13 9.46 22.14 0.76
CA TRP A 13 10.61 21.38 0.27
C TRP A 13 10.21 20.34 -0.79
N LEU A 14 9.14 19.58 -0.54
CA LEU A 14 8.63 18.59 -1.50
C LEU A 14 8.10 19.25 -2.78
N GLU A 15 7.36 20.35 -2.65
CA GLU A 15 6.88 21.13 -3.79
C GLU A 15 8.04 21.66 -4.65
N GLY A 16 9.14 22.08 -4.02
CA GLY A 16 10.35 22.52 -4.71
C GLY A 16 11.01 21.41 -5.53
N LEU A 17 11.05 20.19 -5.01
CA LEU A 17 11.59 19.02 -5.73
C LEU A 17 10.67 18.55 -6.86
N ASP A 18 9.37 18.55 -6.64
CA ASP A 18 8.41 18.01 -7.58
C ASP A 18 8.08 19.00 -8.71
N GLY A 19 8.06 20.29 -8.39
CA GLY A 19 7.81 21.41 -9.31
C GLY A 19 9.05 22.00 -9.98
N LEU A 20 10.13 21.21 -10.11
CA LEU A 20 11.39 21.63 -10.76
C LEU A 20 11.17 22.15 -12.19
N PHE A 21 10.21 21.57 -12.90
CA PHE A 21 9.86 21.99 -14.25
C PHE A 21 8.69 22.97 -14.21
N ARG A 22 8.97 24.26 -14.45
CA ARG A 22 7.94 25.30 -14.60
C ARG A 22 7.85 25.70 -16.06
N PHE A 23 6.71 25.42 -16.70
CA PHE A 23 6.43 25.89 -18.05
C PHE A 23 5.53 27.14 -17.95
N GLY A 24 6.14 28.32 -18.07
CA GLY A 24 5.45 29.59 -17.88
C GLY A 24 5.00 29.78 -16.42
N TYR A 25 3.71 30.05 -16.22
CA TYR A 25 3.13 30.31 -14.89
C TYR A 25 2.68 29.04 -14.14
N GLN A 26 2.75 27.87 -14.78
CA GLN A 26 2.23 26.64 -14.21
C GLN A 26 3.37 25.67 -13.89
N ALA A 27 3.43 25.24 -12.62
CA ALA A 27 4.34 24.19 -12.19
C ALA A 27 3.86 22.85 -12.76
N PHE A 28 4.75 22.17 -13.48
CA PHE A 28 4.54 20.82 -13.97
C PHE A 28 5.18 19.87 -12.98
N TYR A 29 4.37 19.00 -12.38
CA TYR A 29 4.83 18.11 -11.32
C TYR A 29 5.27 16.79 -11.92
N LEU A 30 6.47 16.34 -11.56
CA LEU A 30 7.02 15.07 -12.03
C LEU A 30 6.22 13.88 -11.50
N THR A 31 5.67 13.99 -10.29
CA THR A 31 4.79 12.96 -9.71
C THR A 31 3.57 12.67 -10.57
N ASP A 32 2.98 13.69 -11.21
CA ASP A 32 1.84 13.53 -12.14
C ASP A 32 2.21 12.59 -13.31
N VAL A 33 3.43 12.70 -13.83
CA VAL A 33 3.93 11.84 -14.92
C VAL A 33 4.29 10.46 -14.41
N PHE A 34 5.05 10.40 -13.31
CA PHE A 34 5.52 9.13 -12.78
C PHE A 34 4.38 8.21 -12.34
N ILE A 35 3.31 8.75 -11.74
CA ILE A 35 2.16 7.93 -11.34
C ILE A 35 1.47 7.31 -12.55
N VAL A 36 1.26 8.09 -13.62
CA VAL A 36 0.63 7.59 -14.85
C VAL A 36 1.52 6.55 -15.50
N LEU A 37 2.82 6.82 -15.68
CA LEU A 37 3.78 5.87 -16.25
C LEU A 37 3.88 4.58 -15.44
N ALA A 38 3.95 4.67 -14.11
CA ALA A 38 4.04 3.49 -13.24
C ALA A 38 2.77 2.63 -13.34
N LEU A 39 1.59 3.24 -13.33
CA LEU A 39 0.32 2.53 -13.47
C LEU A 39 0.18 1.89 -14.85
N THR A 40 0.52 2.61 -15.92
CA THR A 40 0.54 2.06 -17.29
C THR A 40 1.53 0.91 -17.41
N PHE A 41 2.73 1.04 -16.84
CA PHE A 41 3.72 -0.04 -16.82
C PHE A 41 3.20 -1.27 -16.08
N LEU A 42 2.60 -1.11 -14.90
CA LEU A 42 2.03 -2.23 -14.13
C LEU A 42 0.86 -2.89 -14.87
N PHE A 43 0.05 -2.12 -15.58
CA PHE A 43 -1.00 -2.65 -16.46
C PHE A 43 -0.41 -3.49 -17.58
N LEU A 44 0.54 -2.92 -18.34
CA LEU A 44 1.19 -3.61 -19.45
C LEU A 44 1.90 -4.88 -18.98
N ARG A 45 2.63 -4.81 -17.87
CA ARG A 45 3.26 -5.97 -17.24
C ARG A 45 2.24 -7.09 -16.98
N ARG A 46 1.03 -6.75 -16.55
CA ARG A 46 -0.03 -7.70 -16.24
C ARG A 46 -0.64 -8.34 -17.48
N VAL A 47 -0.81 -7.58 -18.57
CA VAL A 47 -1.45 -8.04 -19.81
C VAL A 47 -0.47 -8.75 -20.74
N VAL A 48 0.79 -8.33 -20.78
CA VAL A 48 1.82 -8.83 -21.71
C VAL A 48 2.52 -10.08 -21.18
N ILE A 49 2.82 -10.15 -19.89
CA ILE A 49 3.56 -11.29 -19.32
C ILE A 49 2.59 -12.44 -19.05
N ALA A 50 2.66 -13.51 -19.86
CA ALA A 50 1.76 -14.67 -19.77
C ALA A 50 1.64 -15.26 -18.35
N ARG A 51 2.77 -15.40 -17.63
CA ARG A 51 2.79 -15.90 -16.25
C ARG A 51 1.97 -15.05 -15.29
N VAL A 52 2.05 -13.72 -15.42
CA VAL A 52 1.31 -12.78 -14.56
C VAL A 52 -0.16 -12.72 -14.97
N LYS A 53 -0.43 -12.70 -16.28
CA LYS A 53 -1.79 -12.72 -16.84
C LYS A 53 -2.57 -13.95 -16.36
N TYR A 54 -1.93 -15.11 -16.36
CA TYR A 54 -2.55 -16.38 -15.98
C TYR A 54 -3.05 -16.38 -14.53
N ILE A 55 -2.31 -15.76 -13.61
CA ILE A 55 -2.68 -15.69 -12.18
C ILE A 55 -3.48 -14.43 -11.80
N SER A 56 -3.77 -13.55 -12.75
CA SER A 56 -4.44 -12.27 -12.47
C SER A 56 -5.95 -12.42 -12.48
N LEU A 57 -6.61 -11.90 -11.43
CA LEU A 57 -8.07 -11.87 -11.30
C LEU A 57 -8.64 -10.51 -11.70
N ALA A 58 -9.96 -10.39 -11.90
CA ALA A 58 -10.59 -9.10 -12.19
C ALA A 58 -10.32 -8.05 -11.08
N SER A 59 -10.24 -8.51 -9.83
CA SER A 59 -9.88 -7.71 -8.65
C SER A 59 -8.46 -7.15 -8.68
N ASP A 60 -7.60 -7.62 -9.58
CA ASP A 60 -6.26 -7.08 -9.79
C ASP A 60 -6.20 -5.92 -10.78
N TYR A 61 -7.15 -5.87 -11.73
CA TYR A 61 -7.22 -4.82 -12.75
C TYR A 61 -8.02 -3.62 -12.25
N PHE A 62 -9.09 -3.87 -11.50
CA PHE A 62 -9.97 -2.82 -10.98
C PHE A 62 -9.24 -1.72 -10.18
N PRO A 63 -8.38 -2.03 -9.18
CA PRO A 63 -7.67 -1.00 -8.43
C PRO A 63 -6.72 -0.20 -9.33
N LEU A 64 -6.15 -0.84 -10.34
CA LEU A 64 -5.21 -0.19 -11.25
C LEU A 64 -5.93 0.81 -12.16
N PHE A 65 -7.09 0.44 -12.71
CA PHE A 65 -7.93 1.37 -13.46
C PHE A 65 -8.51 2.47 -12.58
N LEU A 66 -8.90 2.16 -11.35
CA LEU A 66 -9.42 3.12 -10.39
C LEU A 66 -8.38 4.19 -10.06
N LEU A 67 -7.16 3.78 -9.70
CA LEU A 67 -6.04 4.69 -9.44
C LEU A 67 -5.65 5.48 -10.70
N GLY A 68 -5.63 4.83 -11.86
CA GLY A 68 -5.36 5.49 -13.14
C GLY A 68 -6.41 6.54 -13.49
N GLY A 69 -7.68 6.25 -13.24
CA GLY A 69 -8.79 7.18 -13.40
C GLY A 69 -8.67 8.38 -12.45
N ILE A 70 -8.40 8.14 -11.17
CA ILE A 70 -8.19 9.21 -10.18
C ILE A 70 -7.02 10.11 -10.58
N ALA A 71 -5.87 9.54 -10.94
CA ALA A 71 -4.70 10.30 -11.38
C ALA A 71 -5.00 11.11 -12.64
N THR A 72 -5.57 10.48 -13.67
CA THR A 72 -5.89 11.15 -14.94
C THR A 72 -6.91 12.26 -14.75
N THR A 73 -7.97 12.02 -13.98
CA THR A 73 -9.00 13.04 -13.71
C THR A 73 -8.45 14.20 -12.89
N GLY A 74 -7.55 13.94 -11.93
CA GLY A 74 -6.85 14.99 -11.16
C GLY A 74 -5.95 15.86 -12.05
N ILE A 75 -5.17 15.24 -12.93
CA ILE A 75 -4.30 15.92 -13.90
C ILE A 75 -5.15 16.78 -14.86
N LEU A 76 -6.24 16.23 -15.40
CA LEU A 76 -7.17 16.98 -16.26
C LEU A 76 -7.77 18.20 -15.56
N MET A 77 -8.16 18.07 -14.29
CA MET A 77 -8.69 19.19 -13.50
C MET A 77 -7.68 20.31 -13.32
N LYS A 78 -6.40 19.97 -13.17
CA LYS A 78 -5.31 20.91 -12.93
C LYS A 78 -4.86 21.65 -14.20
N TYR A 79 -4.69 20.93 -15.31
CA TYR A 79 -4.09 21.51 -16.52
C TYR A 79 -5.13 21.89 -17.59
N VAL A 80 -6.27 21.20 -17.66
CA VAL A 80 -7.24 21.35 -18.74
C VAL A 80 -8.48 22.12 -18.28
N THR A 81 -9.26 21.57 -17.36
CA THR A 81 -10.57 22.15 -17.01
C THR A 81 -10.47 23.30 -15.99
N LYS A 82 -9.37 23.38 -15.23
CA LYS A 82 -9.06 24.43 -14.25
C LYS A 82 -10.24 24.73 -13.32
N VAL A 83 -10.44 23.85 -12.33
CA VAL A 83 -11.58 23.96 -11.40
C VAL A 83 -11.32 25.03 -10.32
N ASP A 84 -12.39 25.67 -9.84
CA ASP A 84 -12.31 26.65 -8.76
C ASP A 84 -11.92 25.98 -7.42
N ILE A 85 -10.69 26.25 -7.00
CA ILE A 85 -10.09 25.71 -5.78
C ILE A 85 -10.78 26.29 -4.53
N ALA A 86 -11.30 27.51 -4.58
CA ALA A 86 -11.97 28.14 -3.44
C ALA A 86 -13.29 27.42 -3.12
N SER A 87 -14.12 27.16 -4.13
CA SER A 87 -15.36 26.39 -3.99
C SER A 87 -15.11 24.94 -3.55
N ILE A 88 -14.09 24.28 -4.11
CA ILE A 88 -13.73 22.93 -3.67
C ILE A 88 -13.30 22.92 -2.19
N LYS A 89 -12.55 23.93 -1.75
CA LYS A 89 -12.12 24.07 -0.35
C LYS A 89 -13.33 24.23 0.57
N GLU A 90 -14.28 25.08 0.21
CA GLU A 90 -15.49 25.30 1.01
C GLU A 90 -16.30 24.01 1.16
N LEU A 91 -16.50 23.26 0.07
CA LEU A 91 -17.13 21.94 0.11
C LEU A 91 -16.37 20.98 1.03
N ALA A 92 -15.04 20.89 0.89
CA ALA A 92 -14.21 20.00 1.70
C ALA A 92 -14.26 20.35 3.20
N LEU A 93 -14.24 21.64 3.54
CA LEU A 93 -14.42 22.11 4.92
C LEU A 93 -15.83 21.83 5.44
N GLY A 94 -16.86 21.99 4.61
CA GLY A 94 -18.24 21.64 4.95
C GLY A 94 -18.39 20.16 5.29
N LEU A 95 -17.73 19.27 4.53
CA LEU A 95 -17.72 17.84 4.83
C LEU A 95 -16.99 17.52 6.14
N VAL A 96 -15.82 18.09 6.38
CA VAL A 96 -15.03 17.86 7.61
C VAL A 96 -15.72 18.42 8.86
N THR A 97 -16.41 19.55 8.74
CA THR A 97 -17.14 20.19 9.84
C THR A 97 -18.58 19.67 10.01
N PHE A 98 -18.99 18.66 9.23
CA PHE A 98 -20.35 18.12 9.19
C PHE A 98 -21.43 19.18 8.91
N ARG A 99 -21.09 20.19 8.11
CA ARG A 99 -21.98 21.24 7.61
C ARG A 99 -21.87 21.30 6.08
N PRO A 100 -22.45 20.33 5.34
CA PRO A 100 -22.29 20.25 3.91
C PRO A 100 -22.94 21.45 3.22
N ILE A 101 -22.12 22.22 2.52
CA ILE A 101 -22.54 23.30 1.62
C ILE A 101 -22.01 22.89 0.25
N VAL A 102 -22.83 23.02 -0.79
CA VAL A 102 -22.42 22.78 -2.17
C VAL A 102 -22.32 24.13 -2.87
N PRO A 103 -21.12 24.71 -3.00
CA PRO A 103 -20.96 25.97 -3.70
C PRO A 103 -21.31 25.83 -5.19
N GLU A 104 -21.87 26.88 -5.76
CA GLU A 104 -22.13 26.94 -7.19
C GLU A 104 -20.81 27.04 -8.01
N GLY A 105 -20.83 26.57 -9.26
CA GLY A 105 -19.69 26.71 -10.17
C GLY A 105 -18.66 25.56 -10.14
N ILE A 106 -18.87 24.51 -9.34
CA ILE A 106 -18.02 23.31 -9.37
C ILE A 106 -18.25 22.53 -10.67
N GLY A 107 -17.21 22.40 -11.49
CA GLY A 107 -17.28 21.69 -12.77
C GLY A 107 -17.52 20.18 -12.61
N VAL A 108 -18.18 19.58 -13.61
CA VAL A 108 -18.53 18.13 -13.65
C VAL A 108 -17.30 17.22 -13.43
N MET A 109 -16.13 17.65 -13.93
CA MET A 109 -14.88 16.91 -13.80
C MET A 109 -14.50 16.62 -12.34
N PHE A 110 -14.79 17.56 -11.43
CA PHE A 110 -14.56 17.39 -10.00
C PHE A 110 -15.45 16.32 -9.40
N TYR A 111 -16.73 16.30 -9.75
CA TYR A 111 -17.66 15.27 -9.25
C TYR A 111 -17.28 13.88 -9.74
N ILE A 112 -16.80 13.75 -10.99
CA ILE A 112 -16.25 12.48 -11.50
C ILE A 112 -15.05 12.05 -10.65
N HIS A 113 -14.09 12.95 -10.40
CA HIS A 113 -12.92 12.64 -9.58
C HIS A 113 -13.30 12.26 -8.15
N LEU A 114 -14.16 13.05 -7.50
CA LEU A 114 -14.65 12.79 -6.15
C LEU A 114 -15.36 11.44 -6.06
N PHE A 115 -16.20 11.11 -7.05
CA PHE A 115 -16.85 9.80 -7.12
C PHE A 115 -15.83 8.66 -7.18
N LEU A 116 -14.80 8.75 -8.03
CA LEU A 116 -13.74 7.75 -8.11
C LEU A 116 -12.98 7.61 -6.78
N VAL A 117 -12.71 8.71 -6.09
CA VAL A 117 -12.07 8.70 -4.76
C VAL A 117 -12.97 8.04 -3.72
N CYS A 118 -14.27 8.33 -3.72
CA CYS A 118 -15.23 7.67 -2.84
C CYS A 118 -15.31 6.16 -3.11
N VAL A 119 -15.32 5.75 -4.38
CA VAL A 119 -15.24 4.34 -4.77
C VAL A 119 -13.95 3.70 -4.27
N LEU A 120 -12.81 4.40 -4.37
CA LEU A 120 -11.54 3.92 -3.81
C LEU A 120 -11.64 3.72 -2.30
N MET A 121 -12.17 4.69 -1.55
CA MET A 121 -12.31 4.57 -0.09
C MET A 121 -13.22 3.39 0.30
N ALA A 122 -14.34 3.20 -0.38
CA ALA A 122 -15.25 2.09 -0.13
C ALA A 122 -14.64 0.73 -0.48
N TYR A 123 -13.85 0.67 -1.56
CA TYR A 123 -13.21 -0.56 -2.04
C TYR A 123 -11.92 -0.91 -1.29
N PHE A 124 -11.21 0.09 -0.76
CA PHE A 124 -9.91 -0.04 -0.10
C PHE A 124 -9.85 -1.19 0.91
N PRO A 125 -10.74 -1.28 1.93
CA PRO A 125 -10.65 -2.32 2.98
C PRO A 125 -10.82 -3.75 2.48
N PHE A 126 -11.45 -3.94 1.33
CA PHE A 126 -11.73 -5.25 0.75
C PHE A 126 -10.76 -5.64 -0.38
N SER A 127 -9.72 -4.84 -0.58
CA SER A 127 -8.83 -4.96 -1.73
C SER A 127 -7.41 -5.35 -1.35
N LYS A 128 -6.64 -5.74 -2.37
CA LYS A 128 -5.20 -5.95 -2.24
C LYS A 128 -4.45 -4.69 -1.80
N LEU A 129 -5.05 -3.50 -1.85
CA LEU A 129 -4.44 -2.24 -1.38
C LEU A 129 -4.26 -2.19 0.14
N MET A 130 -4.99 -3.02 0.90
CA MET A 130 -4.81 -3.12 2.36
C MET A 130 -3.41 -3.55 2.79
N HIS A 131 -2.58 -4.09 1.88
CA HIS A 131 -1.17 -4.35 2.16
C HIS A 131 -0.43 -3.09 2.66
N MET A 132 -0.89 -1.89 2.33
CA MET A 132 -0.33 -0.62 2.83
C MET A 132 -0.25 -0.59 4.36
N GLY A 133 -1.30 -1.07 5.06
CA GLY A 133 -1.31 -1.11 6.53
C GLY A 133 -0.30 -2.11 7.10
N GLY A 134 -0.04 -3.20 6.37
CA GLY A 134 0.91 -4.25 6.78
C GLY A 134 2.37 -3.76 6.89
N ILE A 135 2.74 -2.71 6.16
CA ILE A 135 4.09 -2.12 6.26
C ILE A 135 4.33 -1.57 7.67
N PHE A 136 3.35 -0.87 8.23
CA PHE A 136 3.44 -0.26 9.55
C PHE A 136 3.34 -1.30 10.67
N MET A 137 2.57 -2.36 10.46
CA MET A 137 2.36 -3.44 11.45
C MET A 137 3.37 -4.59 11.31
N SER A 138 4.43 -4.42 10.51
CA SER A 138 5.41 -5.47 10.28
C SER A 138 6.16 -5.85 11.58
N PRO A 139 6.37 -7.15 11.86
CA PRO A 139 7.07 -7.58 13.07
C PRO A 139 8.49 -7.02 13.18
N THR A 140 9.18 -6.84 12.05
CA THR A 140 10.53 -6.28 12.00
C THR A 140 10.59 -4.81 12.44
N ARG A 141 9.47 -4.09 12.44
CA ARG A 141 9.39 -2.70 12.92
C ARG A 141 8.86 -2.59 14.35
N ASN A 142 7.98 -3.50 14.76
CA ASN A 142 7.26 -3.40 16.04
C ASN A 142 7.76 -4.36 17.12
N LEU A 143 8.52 -5.40 16.78
CA LEU A 143 9.06 -6.37 17.73
C LEU A 143 10.57 -6.22 17.86
N ALA A 144 11.07 -6.44 19.07
CA ALA A 144 12.50 -6.53 19.32
C ALA A 144 13.09 -7.72 18.56
N ASN A 145 14.19 -7.50 17.83
CA ASN A 145 14.90 -8.57 17.14
C ASN A 145 15.78 -9.38 18.11
N ASN A 146 15.17 -10.01 19.10
CA ASN A 146 15.85 -10.78 20.15
C ASN A 146 15.65 -12.30 20.01
N SER A 147 15.18 -12.79 18.85
CA SER A 147 14.93 -14.21 18.60
C SER A 147 16.16 -15.10 18.78
N ARG A 148 17.37 -14.54 18.68
CA ARG A 148 18.65 -15.23 18.94
C ARG A 148 19.13 -15.15 20.39
N ALA A 149 18.57 -14.24 21.19
CA ALA A 149 18.95 -14.04 22.59
C ALA A 149 17.92 -14.63 23.56
N VAL A 150 16.65 -14.69 23.15
CA VAL A 150 15.53 -15.20 23.95
C VAL A 150 14.75 -16.21 23.14
N ARG A 151 14.55 -17.39 23.72
CA ARG A 151 13.67 -18.42 23.16
C ARG A 151 12.22 -18.02 23.41
N HIS A 152 11.50 -17.69 22.33
CA HIS A 152 10.06 -17.42 22.39
C HIS A 152 9.29 -18.73 22.20
N VAL A 153 8.67 -19.23 23.27
CA VAL A 153 7.81 -20.42 23.22
C VAL A 153 6.37 -19.96 23.02
N ASN A 154 5.69 -20.57 22.04
CA ASN A 154 4.28 -20.26 21.77
C ASN A 154 3.39 -20.72 22.94
N PRO A 155 2.62 -19.82 23.60
CA PRO A 155 1.69 -20.20 24.69
C PRO A 155 0.57 -21.14 24.26
N TRP A 156 0.27 -21.20 22.97
CA TRP A 156 -0.78 -22.03 22.37
C TRP A 156 -0.29 -23.41 21.93
N ASN A 157 0.95 -23.78 22.28
CA ASN A 157 1.48 -25.08 21.92
C ASN A 157 0.83 -26.16 22.80
N TYR A 158 0.06 -27.05 22.20
CA TYR A 158 -0.51 -28.20 22.90
C TYR A 158 0.61 -29.21 23.20
N PRO A 159 0.45 -30.11 24.18
CA PRO A 159 1.39 -31.21 24.37
C PRO A 159 1.40 -32.08 23.11
N VAL A 160 2.45 -31.95 22.32
CA VAL A 160 2.72 -32.81 21.16
C VAL A 160 3.48 -34.00 21.69
N ASP A 161 2.99 -35.21 21.40
CA ASP A 161 3.79 -36.42 21.61
C ASP A 161 5.01 -36.34 20.71
N VAL A 162 6.18 -36.17 21.32
CA VAL A 162 7.46 -36.10 20.62
C VAL A 162 8.19 -37.41 20.83
N HIS A 163 8.85 -37.90 19.77
CA HIS A 163 9.80 -38.99 19.89
C HIS A 163 11.12 -38.41 20.39
N THR A 164 11.41 -38.62 21.66
CA THR A 164 12.62 -38.14 22.30
C THR A 164 13.83 -38.89 21.74
N TYR A 165 15.02 -38.28 21.85
CA TYR A 165 16.25 -38.96 21.44
C TYR A 165 16.44 -40.28 22.20
N GLU A 166 16.08 -40.33 23.48
CA GLU A 166 16.17 -41.54 24.28
C GLU A 166 15.28 -42.68 23.75
N GLU A 167 14.04 -42.37 23.36
CA GLU A 167 13.12 -43.34 22.76
C GLU A 167 13.60 -43.78 21.38
N TYR A 168 14.10 -42.83 20.57
CA TYR A 168 14.71 -43.13 19.27
C TYR A 168 15.95 -44.02 19.40
N GLU A 169 16.81 -43.72 20.36
CA GLU A 169 18.00 -44.51 20.64
C GLU A 169 17.61 -45.91 21.11
N ASP A 170 16.63 -46.05 22.01
CA ASP A 170 16.18 -47.36 22.48
C ASP A 170 15.58 -48.23 21.36
N GLU A 171 14.89 -47.63 20.38
CA GLU A 171 14.34 -48.33 19.23
C GLU A 171 15.39 -48.72 18.17
N PHE A 172 16.38 -47.87 17.93
CA PHE A 172 17.28 -47.99 16.78
C PHE A 172 18.75 -48.25 17.15
N ARG A 173 19.08 -48.40 18.43
CA ARG A 173 20.46 -48.53 18.94
C ARG A 173 21.29 -49.53 18.18
N GLU A 174 20.77 -50.74 18.02
CA GLU A 174 21.51 -51.84 17.38
C GLU A 174 21.90 -51.49 15.95
N LYS A 175 20.99 -50.83 15.22
CA LYS A 175 21.24 -50.37 13.85
C LYS A 175 22.24 -49.23 13.83
N MET A 176 22.15 -48.29 14.77
CA MET A 176 23.08 -47.16 14.90
C MET A 176 24.50 -47.64 15.20
N VAL A 177 24.67 -48.56 16.15
CA VAL A 177 25.96 -49.18 16.48
C VAL A 177 26.51 -49.94 15.27
N ALA A 178 25.67 -50.68 14.55
CA ALA A 178 26.10 -51.44 13.37
C ALA A 178 26.67 -50.56 12.24
N VAL A 179 26.21 -49.31 12.11
CA VAL A 179 26.75 -48.35 11.14
C VAL A 179 27.76 -47.38 11.74
N GLY A 180 28.20 -47.61 12.98
CA GLY A 180 29.23 -46.81 13.65
C GLY A 180 28.77 -45.42 14.10
N LEU A 181 27.46 -45.21 14.26
CA LEU A 181 26.92 -43.96 14.81
C LEU A 181 27.17 -43.89 16.33
N PRO A 182 27.47 -42.70 16.87
CA PRO A 182 27.64 -42.51 18.30
C PRO A 182 26.31 -42.70 19.04
N VAL A 183 26.35 -43.44 20.15
CA VAL A 183 25.22 -43.70 21.06
C VAL A 183 25.61 -43.26 22.48
N GLU A 184 24.65 -42.74 23.24
CA GLU A 184 24.84 -42.29 24.63
C GLU A 184 24.70 -43.47 25.61
N LYS A 185 23.74 -44.36 25.36
CA LYS A 185 23.52 -45.58 26.16
C LYS A 185 24.31 -46.73 25.53
N ARG A 186 25.48 -47.04 26.10
CA ARG A 186 26.30 -48.19 25.70
C ARG A 186 25.67 -49.53 26.05
#